data_AF-A0A6C0HJ35-F1
#
_entry.id   AF-A0A6C0HJ35-F1
#
_cell.length_a   1.000
_cell.length_b   1.000
_cell.length_c   1.000
_cell.angle_alpha   90.00
_cell.angle_beta   90.00
_cell.angle_gamma   90.00
#
_symmetry.space_group_name_H-M   'P 1'
#
loop_
_entity.id
_entity.type
_entity.pdbx_description
1 polymer ?
#
loop_
_entity_poly.entity_id
_entity_poly.type
_entity_poly.pdbx_seq_one_letter_code
_entity_poly.pdbx_strand_id
1 'polypeptide(L)'
;MENIQFIIKDYHISKLGIGNIMKCLISALSVNPDTVIECYPQYEYGAYDSILQDRFIFKGKGHKELEKVYTCRLLILSNEEPYQQDIPMEEWYVDGLENPRFHHFFTFKKRIDWNYDASLVDERVKYRMFKTIDSIQFTDMVYHEVQRLTDMFRDQSALGISVRTWKSSHESNIDRPYQFATYRDKILQIIQEHCEVSTIVLSIDNQSFLEPYLHLFEETEKRVIILDRLKHWNPIQYAIIKVLVLSKCSYVIGNRISTFTELVFWFGKCRPQIYTVG
;
A
#
# COMPACT_ATOMS: atom_id res chain seq x y z
N MET A 1 19.37 13.99 15.39
CA MET A 1 19.31 13.40 14.03
C MET A 1 19.85 14.31 12.94
N GLU A 2 20.24 15.56 13.22
CA GLU A 2 20.59 16.54 12.16
C GLU A 2 21.73 16.09 11.23
N ASN A 3 22.67 15.28 11.74
CA ASN A 3 23.82 14.76 10.99
C ASN A 3 23.61 13.36 10.38
N ILE A 4 22.42 12.76 10.55
CA ILE A 4 22.11 11.40 10.07
C ILE A 4 21.04 11.51 8.98
N GLN A 5 21.28 10.81 7.86
CA GLN A 5 20.29 10.62 6.81
C GLN A 5 19.93 9.13 6.74
N PHE A 6 18.65 8.82 6.81
CA PHE A 6 18.17 7.45 6.62
C PHE A 6 18.14 7.10 5.15
N ILE A 7 18.61 5.91 4.80
CA ILE A 7 18.62 5.41 3.44
C ILE A 7 17.96 4.03 3.36
N ILE A 8 16.94 3.91 2.51
CA ILE A 8 16.30 2.64 2.16
C ILE A 8 17.04 2.10 0.94
N LYS A 9 17.85 1.05 1.16
CA LYS A 9 18.72 0.42 0.15
C LYS A 9 18.99 -1.03 0.48
N ASP A 10 19.53 -1.77 -0.48
CA ASP A 10 19.95 -3.16 -0.38
C ASP A 10 18.86 -4.12 0.14
N TYR A 11 17.60 -3.68 0.11
CA TYR A 11 16.43 -4.50 0.37
C TYR A 11 16.39 -5.66 -0.63
N HIS A 12 15.73 -6.79 -0.34
CA HIS A 12 15.73 -7.94 -1.25
C HIS A 12 15.17 -7.60 -2.66
N ILE A 13 16.08 -7.19 -3.56
CA ILE A 13 15.87 -6.51 -4.86
C ILE A 13 15.02 -7.34 -5.84
N SER A 14 14.69 -8.60 -5.50
CA SER A 14 13.92 -9.51 -6.36
C SER A 14 12.67 -10.10 -5.70
N LYS A 15 12.35 -9.74 -4.45
CA LYS A 15 11.31 -10.45 -3.68
C LYS A 15 10.28 -9.56 -3.01
N LEU A 16 10.51 -8.25 -2.95
CA LEU A 16 9.63 -7.36 -2.19
C LEU A 16 8.57 -6.75 -3.08
N GLY A 17 7.40 -6.47 -2.51
CA GLY A 17 6.39 -5.65 -3.16
C GLY A 17 6.58 -4.18 -2.82
N ILE A 18 6.04 -3.29 -3.66
CA ILE A 18 6.02 -1.84 -3.43
C ILE A 18 5.48 -1.48 -2.02
N GLY A 19 4.54 -2.26 -1.51
CA GLY A 19 3.96 -2.13 -0.17
C GLY A 19 5.01 -2.05 0.94
N ASN A 20 5.99 -2.94 0.93
CA ASN A 20 7.00 -3.00 1.99
C ASN A 20 7.90 -1.76 1.98
N ILE A 21 8.31 -1.31 0.79
CA ILE A 21 9.20 -0.14 0.67
C ILE A 21 8.47 1.16 1.05
N MET A 22 7.20 1.32 0.66
CA MET A 22 6.42 2.49 1.05
C MET A 22 6.11 2.49 2.56
N LYS A 23 5.83 1.33 3.17
CA LYS A 23 5.70 1.22 4.64
C LYS A 23 7.01 1.58 5.35
N CYS A 24 8.14 1.12 4.82
CA CYS A 24 9.45 1.52 5.32
C CYS A 24 9.65 3.03 5.23
N LEU A 25 9.30 3.65 4.11
CA LEU A 25 9.38 5.10 3.92
C LEU A 25 8.52 5.85 4.94
N ILE A 26 7.27 5.42 5.16
CA ILE A 26 6.37 6.04 6.16
C ILE A 26 6.94 5.89 7.58
N SER A 27 7.40 4.70 7.95
CA SER A 27 7.99 4.45 9.28
C SER A 27 9.27 5.26 9.50
N ALA A 28 10.15 5.33 8.51
CA ALA A 28 11.41 6.06 8.57
C ALA A 28 11.19 7.59 8.62
N LEU A 29 10.34 8.14 7.74
CA LEU A 29 9.99 9.58 7.72
C LEU A 29 9.32 10.05 9.02
N SER A 30 8.63 9.15 9.72
CA SER A 30 7.99 9.47 11.01
C SER A 30 9.00 9.78 12.12
N VAL A 31 10.27 9.40 11.94
CA VAL A 31 11.36 9.65 12.89
C VAL A 31 12.39 10.60 12.30
N ASN A 32 12.82 10.35 11.07
CA ASN A 32 13.82 11.17 10.38
C ASN A 32 13.25 11.76 9.07
N PRO A 33 12.94 13.07 9.02
CA PRO A 33 12.42 13.70 7.81
C PRO A 33 13.44 13.71 6.65
N ASP A 34 14.72 13.48 6.93
CA ASP A 34 15.78 13.28 5.94
C ASP A 34 15.96 11.79 5.66
N THR A 35 14.89 11.17 5.13
CA THR A 35 14.90 9.79 4.65
C THR A 35 14.87 9.78 3.12
N VAL A 36 15.76 8.99 2.52
CA VAL A 36 15.89 8.81 1.07
C VAL A 36 15.86 7.33 0.66
N ILE A 37 15.63 7.07 -0.63
CA ILE A 37 15.57 5.73 -1.24
C ILE A 37 16.62 5.65 -2.35
N GLU A 38 17.38 4.56 -2.36
CA GLU A 38 18.27 4.21 -3.47
C GLU A 38 17.46 3.54 -4.60
N CYS A 39 17.60 4.04 -5.83
CA CYS A 39 16.93 3.47 -6.99
C CYS A 39 17.71 2.29 -7.56
N TYR A 40 16.99 1.24 -7.97
CA TYR A 40 17.54 0.03 -8.58
C TYR A 40 16.80 -0.28 -9.89
N PRO A 41 17.08 0.43 -11.00
CA PRO A 41 16.29 0.34 -12.24
C PRO A 41 16.18 -1.08 -12.85
N GLN A 42 17.09 -1.98 -12.50
CA GLN A 42 17.07 -3.39 -12.88
C GLN A 42 15.97 -4.22 -12.21
N TYR A 43 15.37 -3.70 -11.14
CA TYR A 43 14.26 -4.31 -10.43
C TYR A 43 12.94 -3.68 -10.88
N GLU A 44 11.91 -4.51 -11.06
CA GLU A 44 10.58 -4.11 -11.55
C GLU A 44 10.01 -2.90 -10.81
N TYR A 45 10.17 -2.85 -9.48
CA TYR A 45 9.73 -1.72 -8.66
C TYR A 45 10.88 -0.84 -8.14
N GLY A 46 12.00 -0.76 -8.85
CA GLY A 46 13.20 -0.06 -8.37
C GLY A 46 13.36 1.38 -8.84
N ALA A 47 12.55 1.85 -9.78
CA ALA A 47 12.61 3.21 -10.34
C ALA A 47 11.82 4.22 -9.48
N TYR A 48 12.19 4.41 -8.21
CA TYR A 48 11.47 5.29 -7.27
C TYR A 48 11.50 6.77 -7.66
N ASP A 49 12.54 7.20 -8.37
CA ASP A 49 12.68 8.52 -8.98
C ASP A 49 11.59 8.83 -10.02
N SER A 50 10.95 7.80 -10.57
CA SER A 50 9.84 7.96 -11.51
C SER A 50 8.48 8.23 -10.83
N ILE A 51 8.38 8.02 -9.51
CA ILE A 51 7.14 8.19 -8.74
C ILE A 51 7.25 9.19 -7.59
N LEU A 52 8.43 9.40 -7.01
CA LEU A 52 8.67 10.33 -5.89
C LEU A 52 9.45 11.57 -6.34
N GLN A 53 9.20 12.69 -5.69
CA GLN A 53 10.01 13.90 -5.88
C GLN A 53 11.47 13.69 -5.48
N ASP A 54 12.37 14.46 -6.10
CA ASP A 54 13.83 14.30 -5.99
C ASP A 54 14.36 14.29 -4.55
N ARG A 55 13.70 14.97 -3.62
CA ARG A 55 14.10 15.03 -2.21
C ARG A 55 14.10 13.67 -1.51
N PHE A 56 13.36 12.69 -2.02
CA PHE A 56 13.31 11.33 -1.49
C PHE A 56 14.30 10.39 -2.17
N ILE A 57 15.05 10.86 -3.16
CA ILE A 57 15.92 10.02 -3.98
C ILE A 57 17.36 10.21 -3.55
N PHE A 58 18.04 9.11 -3.21
CA PHE A 58 19.45 9.16 -2.88
C PHE A 58 20.28 9.51 -4.11
N LYS A 59 21.09 10.58 -4.03
CA LYS A 59 21.93 11.07 -5.14
C LYS A 59 23.43 10.74 -4.97
N GLY A 60 23.78 9.84 -4.06
CA GLY A 60 25.16 9.35 -3.90
C GLY A 60 26.16 10.30 -3.20
N LYS A 61 25.78 11.56 -2.95
CA LYS A 61 26.65 12.56 -2.31
C LYS A 61 25.87 13.27 -1.20
N GLY A 62 26.38 13.16 0.03
CA GLY A 62 25.83 13.84 1.20
C GLY A 62 26.92 14.06 2.24
N HIS A 63 26.78 15.11 3.03
CA HIS A 63 27.68 15.40 4.17
C HIS A 63 27.23 14.71 5.47
N LYS A 64 26.11 13.97 5.43
CA LYS A 64 25.51 13.28 6.58
C LYS A 64 25.96 11.83 6.65
N GLU A 65 26.00 11.30 7.87
CA GLU A 65 26.16 9.88 8.13
C GLU A 65 24.95 9.12 7.54
N LEU A 66 25.21 8.20 6.61
CA LEU A 66 24.17 7.39 5.98
C LEU A 66 23.87 6.17 6.84
N GLU A 67 22.61 6.04 7.22
CA GLU A 67 22.14 4.96 8.07
C GLU A 67 21.10 4.14 7.35
N LYS A 68 21.43 2.88 7.06
CA LYS A 68 20.51 1.97 6.37
C LYS A 68 19.31 1.71 7.26
N VAL A 69 18.13 1.74 6.68
CA VAL A 69 16.88 1.38 7.37
C VAL A 69 16.02 0.52 6.46
N TYR A 70 15.39 -0.49 7.04
CA TYR A 70 14.49 -1.37 6.34
C TYR A 70 13.46 -1.96 7.32
N THR A 71 12.20 -2.01 6.90
CA THR A 71 11.13 -2.75 7.58
C THR A 71 10.00 -3.02 6.59
N CYS A 72 9.26 -4.11 6.78
CA CYS A 72 8.01 -4.38 6.06
C CYS A 72 6.77 -3.92 6.83
N ARG A 73 6.95 -3.23 7.98
CA ARG A 73 5.91 -2.89 8.94
C ARG A 73 5.62 -1.39 8.98
N LEU A 74 4.41 -1.04 9.40
CA LEU A 74 4.08 0.29 9.89
C LEU A 74 4.38 0.34 11.39
N LEU A 75 5.56 0.86 11.73
CA LEU A 75 6.07 0.80 13.08
C LEU A 75 5.38 1.82 14.00
N ILE A 76 5.12 1.39 15.24
CA ILE A 76 4.60 2.23 16.32
C ILE A 76 5.78 2.86 17.05
N LEU A 77 5.68 4.16 17.36
CA LEU A 77 6.73 4.82 18.13
C LEU A 77 6.70 4.36 19.60
N SER A 78 7.87 4.33 20.25
CA SER A 78 7.96 3.93 21.67
C SER A 78 7.09 4.78 22.59
N ASN A 79 6.90 6.06 22.27
CA ASN A 79 6.03 6.97 23.03
C ASN A 79 4.51 6.78 22.74
N GLU A 80 4.16 6.01 21.72
CA GLU A 80 2.78 5.63 21.37
C GLU A 80 2.37 4.29 22.00
N GLU A 81 3.34 3.46 22.44
CA GLU A 81 3.10 2.14 23.05
C GLU A 81 2.02 2.12 24.14
N PRO A 82 1.97 3.08 25.10
CA PRO A 82 0.99 3.04 26.18
C PRO A 82 -0.46 3.20 25.73
N TYR A 83 -0.67 3.75 24.52
CA TYR A 83 -1.99 4.12 24.02
C TYR A 83 -2.49 3.16 22.94
N GLN A 84 -1.57 2.56 22.18
CA GLN A 84 -1.91 1.61 21.15
C GLN A 84 -2.13 0.21 21.76
N GLN A 85 -3.34 -0.33 21.58
CA GLN A 85 -3.57 -1.75 21.84
C GLN A 85 -2.80 -2.61 20.84
N ASP A 86 -2.37 -3.81 21.25
CA ASP A 86 -1.78 -4.73 20.27
C ASP A 86 -2.90 -5.30 19.40
N ILE A 87 -2.71 -5.27 18.10
CA ILE A 87 -3.64 -5.85 17.13
C ILE A 87 -2.95 -7.10 16.55
N PRO A 88 -3.17 -8.27 17.15
CA PRO A 88 -2.52 -9.49 16.70
C PRO A 88 -2.99 -9.89 15.30
N MET A 89 -2.07 -10.47 14.53
CA MET A 89 -2.29 -10.95 13.17
C MET A 89 -1.50 -12.24 12.92
N GLU A 90 -1.84 -12.93 11.85
CA GLU A 90 -1.30 -14.23 11.48
C GLU A 90 0.15 -14.19 10.98
N GLU A 91 0.73 -13.02 10.73
CA GLU A 91 2.13 -12.88 10.29
C GLU A 91 3.07 -12.65 11.48
N TRP A 92 4.04 -13.55 11.61
CA TRP A 92 4.91 -13.71 12.78
C TRP A 92 6.18 -12.86 12.69
N TYR A 93 6.39 -12.14 11.58
CA TYR A 93 7.58 -11.34 11.37
C TYR A 93 7.45 -10.03 12.16
N VAL A 94 8.11 -9.99 13.33
CA VAL A 94 8.14 -8.84 14.26
C VAL A 94 9.45 -8.06 14.14
N ASP A 95 10.22 -8.27 13.08
CA ASP A 95 11.48 -7.55 12.93
C ASP A 95 11.20 -6.05 12.83
N GLY A 96 11.94 -5.30 13.64
CA GLY A 96 11.87 -3.84 13.71
C GLY A 96 12.47 -3.17 12.48
N LEU A 97 13.21 -2.09 12.71
CA LEU A 97 14.14 -1.62 11.68
C LEU A 97 15.31 -2.60 11.61
N GLU A 98 15.80 -2.97 10.43
CA GLU A 98 17.00 -3.79 10.28
C GLU A 98 18.21 -3.22 11.03
N ASN A 99 18.22 -1.90 11.28
CA ASN A 99 19.25 -1.20 12.02
C ASN A 99 18.90 -1.02 13.51
N PRO A 100 19.55 -1.79 14.42
CA PRO A 100 19.23 -1.76 15.85
C PRO A 100 19.50 -0.43 16.54
N ARG A 101 20.37 0.42 15.97
CA ARG A 101 20.68 1.76 16.51
C ARG A 101 19.41 2.60 16.70
N PHE A 102 18.39 2.36 15.87
CA PHE A 102 17.15 3.13 15.86
C PHE A 102 15.97 2.41 16.51
N HIS A 103 16.17 1.22 17.09
CA HIS A 103 15.10 0.46 17.75
C HIS A 103 14.46 1.21 18.89
N HIS A 104 15.21 2.04 19.63
CA HIS A 104 14.67 2.83 20.75
C HIS A 104 13.57 3.81 20.34
N PHE A 105 13.47 4.19 19.05
CA PHE A 105 12.38 5.03 18.55
C PHE A 105 11.05 4.28 18.40
N PHE A 106 11.08 2.95 18.34
CA PHE A 106 9.93 2.12 18.03
C PHE A 106 9.63 1.09 19.12
N THR A 107 8.35 0.74 19.24
CA THR A 107 7.95 -0.46 19.96
C THR A 107 7.72 -1.61 18.98
N PHE A 108 8.16 -2.80 19.39
CA PHE A 108 7.89 -4.06 18.69
C PHE A 108 6.87 -4.93 19.43
N LYS A 109 6.28 -4.40 20.51
CA LYS A 109 5.25 -5.09 21.30
C LYS A 109 3.84 -4.87 20.78
N LYS A 110 3.65 -3.84 19.95
CA LYS A 110 2.35 -3.41 19.43
C LYS A 110 2.36 -3.44 17.90
N ARG A 111 1.27 -3.92 17.32
CA ARG A 111 1.11 -4.07 15.87
C ARG A 111 -0.18 -3.39 15.40
N ILE A 112 -0.19 -2.94 14.14
CA ILE A 112 -1.34 -2.30 13.48
C ILE A 112 -1.56 -2.74 12.03
N ASP A 113 -0.66 -3.55 11.50
CA ASP A 113 -0.68 -4.00 10.11
C ASP A 113 -1.88 -4.92 9.80
N TRP A 114 -2.35 -4.94 8.54
CA TRP A 114 -3.34 -5.89 7.99
C TRP A 114 -4.67 -6.12 8.74
N ASN A 115 -5.03 -5.27 9.71
CA ASN A 115 -6.29 -5.42 10.45
C ASN A 115 -7.45 -4.60 9.86
N TYR A 116 -7.14 -3.66 8.94
CA TYR A 116 -8.07 -2.80 8.19
C TYR A 116 -9.24 -2.13 8.95
N ASP A 117 -9.21 -2.15 10.28
CA ASP A 117 -10.18 -1.52 11.16
C ASP A 117 -9.54 -0.28 11.81
N ALA A 118 -10.00 0.88 11.35
CA ALA A 118 -9.51 2.18 11.80
C ALA A 118 -9.85 2.48 13.26
N SER A 119 -10.86 1.83 13.83
CA SER A 119 -11.31 2.03 15.21
C SER A 119 -10.36 1.40 16.23
N LEU A 120 -9.56 0.42 15.79
CA LEU A 120 -8.60 -0.28 16.65
C LEU A 120 -7.25 0.44 16.74
N VAL A 121 -7.01 1.46 15.91
CA VAL A 121 -5.80 2.29 15.90
C VAL A 121 -6.04 3.60 16.65
N ASP A 122 -5.19 3.92 17.62
CA ASP A 122 -5.28 5.17 18.40
C ASP A 122 -5.14 6.41 17.50
N GLU A 123 -5.91 7.46 17.78
CA GLU A 123 -5.94 8.69 16.98
C GLU A 123 -4.56 9.37 16.86
N ARG A 124 -3.69 9.24 17.87
CA ARG A 124 -2.33 9.80 17.81
C ARG A 124 -1.47 9.08 16.79
N VAL A 125 -1.56 7.76 16.74
CA VAL A 125 -0.88 6.93 15.74
C VAL A 125 -1.39 7.26 14.35
N LYS A 126 -2.72 7.31 14.17
CA LYS A 126 -3.34 7.71 12.90
C LYS A 126 -2.89 9.10 12.45
N TYR A 127 -2.95 10.08 13.34
CA TYR A 127 -2.53 11.45 13.06
C TYR A 127 -1.08 11.52 12.59
N ARG A 128 -0.14 10.85 13.29
CA ARG A 128 1.26 10.77 12.86
C ARG A 128 1.39 10.13 11.49
N MET A 129 0.80 8.96 11.28
CA MET A 129 0.89 8.25 10.00
C MET A 129 0.33 9.09 8.86
N PHE A 130 -0.82 9.72 9.04
CA PHE A 130 -1.44 10.58 8.02
C PHE A 130 -0.59 11.81 7.74
N LYS A 131 -0.04 12.47 8.75
CA LYS A 131 0.89 13.59 8.57
C LYS A 131 2.14 13.17 7.79
N THR A 132 2.69 11.99 8.09
CA THR A 132 3.84 11.45 7.37
C THR A 132 3.47 11.13 5.92
N ILE A 133 2.34 10.47 5.68
CA ILE A 133 1.82 10.17 4.34
C ILE A 133 1.60 11.47 3.55
N ASP A 134 1.01 12.50 4.15
CA ASP A 134 0.79 13.81 3.53
C ASP A 134 2.11 14.54 3.20
N SER A 135 3.21 14.18 3.88
CA SER A 135 4.52 14.69 3.53
C SER A 135 5.11 14.03 2.28
N ILE A 136 4.67 12.82 1.91
CA ILE A 136 5.18 12.12 0.73
C ILE A 136 4.71 12.85 -0.52
N GLN A 137 5.66 13.36 -1.31
CA GLN A 137 5.38 14.08 -2.55
C GLN A 137 5.67 13.15 -3.73
N PHE A 138 4.63 12.82 -4.46
CA PHE A 138 4.73 12.10 -5.73
C PHE A 138 5.08 13.04 -6.88
N THR A 139 5.54 12.48 -8.00
CA THR A 139 5.78 13.24 -9.23
C THR A 139 4.45 13.74 -9.83
N ASP A 140 4.51 14.83 -10.60
CA ASP A 140 3.33 15.40 -11.26
C ASP A 140 2.63 14.39 -12.16
N MET A 141 3.39 13.48 -12.79
CA MET A 141 2.83 12.41 -13.62
C MET A 141 1.92 11.49 -12.79
N VAL A 142 2.38 11.03 -11.61
CA VAL A 142 1.55 10.20 -10.72
C VAL A 142 0.32 10.98 -10.26
N TYR A 143 0.50 12.25 -9.86
CA TYR A 143 -0.59 13.10 -9.40
C TYR A 143 -1.68 13.28 -10.47
N HIS A 144 -1.28 13.67 -11.69
CA HIS A 144 -2.20 13.90 -12.79
C HIS A 144 -2.94 12.63 -13.19
N GLU A 145 -2.28 11.47 -13.19
CA GLU A 145 -2.95 10.22 -13.56
C GLU A 145 -3.92 9.70 -12.50
N VAL A 146 -3.56 9.83 -11.23
CA VAL A 146 -4.48 9.52 -10.13
C VAL A 146 -5.69 10.45 -10.19
N GLN A 147 -5.48 11.75 -10.42
CA GLN A 147 -6.58 12.69 -10.57
C GLN A 147 -7.48 12.32 -11.76
N ARG A 148 -6.91 12.12 -12.95
CA ARG A 148 -7.66 11.76 -14.16
C ARG A 148 -8.54 10.53 -13.96
N LEU A 149 -8.02 9.48 -13.32
CA LEU A 149 -8.74 8.24 -13.05
C LEU A 149 -9.79 8.41 -11.95
N THR A 150 -9.49 9.17 -10.89
CA THR A 150 -10.43 9.37 -9.77
C THR A 150 -11.57 10.31 -10.13
N ASP A 151 -11.37 11.25 -11.07
CA ASP A 151 -12.42 12.13 -11.60
C ASP A 151 -13.54 11.36 -12.30
N MET A 152 -13.27 10.14 -12.76
CA MET A 152 -14.28 9.28 -13.36
C MET A 152 -15.34 8.80 -12.35
N PHE A 153 -15.05 8.83 -11.04
CA PHE A 153 -15.95 8.33 -9.98
C PHE A 153 -15.98 9.19 -8.70
N ARG A 154 -15.41 10.39 -8.71
CA ARG A 154 -15.19 11.25 -7.54
C ARG A 154 -16.44 11.47 -6.68
N ASP A 155 -17.60 11.63 -7.31
CA ASP A 155 -18.87 11.95 -6.65
C ASP A 155 -19.81 10.74 -6.52
N GLN A 156 -19.25 9.53 -6.66
CA GLN A 156 -20.00 8.27 -6.67
C GLN A 156 -19.48 7.33 -5.59
N SER A 157 -20.36 6.52 -5.02
CA SER A 157 -19.92 5.39 -4.22
C SER A 157 -19.30 4.34 -5.15
N ALA A 158 -18.01 4.10 -4.96
CA ALA A 158 -17.22 3.21 -5.80
C ALA A 158 -16.70 2.01 -4.99
N LEU A 159 -16.78 0.83 -5.61
CA LEU A 159 -16.16 -0.40 -5.12
C LEU A 159 -14.85 -0.64 -5.87
N GLY A 160 -13.73 -0.45 -5.18
CA GLY A 160 -12.42 -0.86 -5.66
C GLY A 160 -12.21 -2.36 -5.51
N ILE A 161 -11.62 -3.01 -6.50
CA ILE A 161 -11.32 -4.44 -6.44
C ILE A 161 -9.87 -4.64 -6.84
N SER A 162 -9.06 -5.19 -5.94
CA SER A 162 -7.66 -5.57 -6.19
C SER A 162 -7.54 -7.08 -6.28
N VAL A 163 -7.63 -7.62 -7.49
CA VAL A 163 -7.45 -9.05 -7.77
C VAL A 163 -5.96 -9.38 -7.83
N ARG A 164 -5.55 -10.33 -6.99
CA ARG A 164 -4.22 -10.95 -7.03
C ARG A 164 -4.32 -12.38 -7.54
N THR A 165 -3.49 -12.75 -8.51
CA THR A 165 -3.52 -14.06 -9.19
C THR A 165 -2.27 -14.90 -9.01
N TRP A 166 -1.18 -14.35 -8.44
CA TRP A 166 0.05 -15.08 -8.19
C TRP A 166 0.38 -15.20 -6.69
N LYS A 167 0.96 -16.35 -6.34
CA LYS A 167 1.51 -16.70 -5.01
C LYS A 167 3.01 -16.44 -5.00
N SER A 168 3.50 -15.69 -4.03
CA SER A 168 4.94 -15.50 -3.83
C SER A 168 5.58 -16.81 -3.35
N SER A 169 6.84 -17.06 -3.71
CA SER A 169 7.54 -18.30 -3.32
C SER A 169 7.66 -18.52 -1.81
N HIS A 170 7.61 -17.45 -1.01
CA HIS A 170 7.67 -17.49 0.45
C HIS A 170 6.28 -17.63 1.13
N GLU A 171 5.19 -17.59 0.36
CA GLU A 171 3.82 -17.67 0.88
C GLU A 171 3.31 -19.13 0.94
N SER A 172 4.19 -20.13 0.86
CA SER A 172 3.82 -21.56 0.81
C SER A 172 2.85 -21.96 1.94
N ASN A 173 2.99 -21.34 3.11
CA ASN A 173 2.31 -21.70 4.35
C ASN A 173 1.06 -20.84 4.68
N ILE A 174 0.70 -19.88 3.83
CA ILE A 174 -0.49 -19.04 4.02
C ILE A 174 -1.54 -19.48 3.01
N ASP A 175 -2.71 -19.91 3.49
CA ASP A 175 -3.86 -20.20 2.64
C ASP A 175 -4.46 -18.88 2.15
N ARG A 176 -4.27 -18.57 0.88
CA ARG A 176 -4.78 -17.35 0.25
C ARG A 176 -5.62 -17.75 -0.95
N PRO A 177 -6.87 -17.28 -1.05
CA PRO A 177 -7.67 -17.54 -2.22
C PRO A 177 -7.21 -16.65 -3.38
N TYR A 178 -6.73 -17.29 -4.44
CA TYR A 178 -6.39 -16.67 -5.73
C TYR A 178 -7.46 -16.96 -6.80
N GLN A 179 -8.52 -17.68 -6.42
CA GLN A 179 -9.51 -18.20 -7.35
C GLN A 179 -10.60 -17.16 -7.64
N PHE A 180 -10.99 -17.09 -8.91
CA PHE A 180 -12.08 -16.22 -9.37
C PHE A 180 -13.36 -16.38 -8.54
N ALA A 181 -13.77 -17.61 -8.22
CA ALA A 181 -14.99 -17.89 -7.48
C ALA A 181 -15.04 -17.17 -6.12
N THR A 182 -13.92 -17.12 -5.38
CA THR A 182 -13.86 -16.43 -4.09
C THR A 182 -14.05 -14.92 -4.23
N TYR A 183 -13.41 -14.31 -5.24
CA TYR A 183 -13.63 -12.89 -5.51
C TYR A 183 -15.05 -12.63 -5.99
N ARG A 184 -15.58 -13.44 -6.92
CA ARG A 184 -16.95 -13.33 -7.44
C ARG A 184 -17.97 -13.30 -6.30
N ASP A 185 -17.92 -14.28 -5.40
CA ASP A 185 -18.90 -14.40 -4.32
C ASP A 185 -18.80 -13.20 -3.36
N LYS A 186 -17.58 -12.74 -3.05
CA LYS A 186 -17.36 -11.54 -2.24
C LYS A 186 -17.86 -10.28 -2.94
N ILE A 187 -17.59 -10.11 -4.23
CA ILE A 187 -18.05 -8.97 -5.03
C ILE A 187 -19.58 -8.90 -5.01
N LEU A 188 -20.25 -10.01 -5.30
CA LEU A 188 -21.72 -10.06 -5.30
C LEU A 188 -22.29 -9.76 -3.91
N GLN A 189 -21.69 -10.30 -2.85
CA GLN A 189 -22.06 -9.97 -1.48
C GLN A 189 -21.99 -8.46 -1.22
N ILE A 190 -20.85 -7.82 -1.51
CA ILE A 190 -20.66 -6.38 -1.21
C ILE A 190 -21.55 -5.49 -2.07
N ILE A 191 -21.78 -5.84 -3.35
CA ILE A 191 -22.73 -5.10 -4.19
C ILE A 191 -24.17 -5.19 -3.66
N GLN A 192 -24.56 -6.34 -3.08
CA GLN A 192 -25.88 -6.50 -2.46
C GLN A 192 -25.99 -5.74 -1.13
N GLU A 193 -24.95 -5.75 -0.30
CA GLU A 193 -24.91 -5.02 0.98
C GLU A 193 -24.88 -3.50 0.79
N HIS A 194 -24.25 -3.03 -0.30
CA HIS A 194 -24.06 -1.60 -0.59
C HIS A 194 -24.66 -1.23 -1.95
N CYS A 195 -25.98 -1.19 -1.99
CA CYS A 195 -26.73 -0.95 -3.23
C CYS A 195 -26.45 0.42 -3.87
N GLU A 196 -25.94 1.39 -3.09
CA GLU A 196 -25.54 2.71 -3.54
C GLU A 196 -24.23 2.72 -4.37
N VAL A 197 -23.46 1.62 -4.36
CA VAL A 197 -22.31 1.45 -5.25
C VAL A 197 -22.79 1.52 -6.70
N SER A 198 -22.26 2.47 -7.46
CA SER A 198 -22.62 2.70 -8.87
C SER A 198 -21.46 2.43 -9.83
N THR A 199 -20.23 2.47 -9.32
CA THR A 199 -19.01 2.26 -10.10
C THR A 199 -18.13 1.19 -9.46
N ILE A 200 -17.58 0.30 -10.29
CA ILE A 200 -16.57 -0.70 -9.96
C ILE A 200 -15.24 -0.25 -10.54
N VAL A 201 -14.19 -0.24 -9.72
CA VAL A 201 -12.82 0.09 -10.14
C VAL A 201 -11.96 -1.16 -10.01
N LEU A 202 -11.63 -1.79 -11.13
CA LEU A 202 -10.94 -3.08 -11.17
C LEU A 202 -9.44 -2.93 -11.39
N SER A 203 -8.64 -3.44 -10.46
CA SER A 203 -7.21 -3.72 -10.62
C SER A 203 -7.02 -5.24 -10.68
N ILE A 204 -6.42 -5.71 -11.77
CA ILE A 204 -5.96 -7.09 -11.90
C ILE A 204 -4.45 -7.10 -12.17
N ASP A 205 -3.74 -8.05 -11.56
CA ASP A 205 -2.29 -8.21 -11.73
C ASP A 205 -1.92 -9.08 -12.95
N ASN A 206 -2.87 -9.85 -13.49
CA ASN A 206 -2.70 -10.70 -14.66
C ASN A 206 -3.89 -10.60 -15.60
N GLN A 207 -3.68 -10.01 -16.78
CA GLN A 207 -4.75 -9.76 -17.75
C GLN A 207 -5.40 -11.03 -18.31
N SER A 208 -4.75 -12.19 -18.23
CA SER A 208 -5.34 -13.47 -18.64
C SER A 208 -6.57 -13.87 -17.80
N PHE A 209 -6.77 -13.22 -16.65
CA PHE A 209 -7.91 -13.47 -15.76
C PHE A 209 -9.00 -12.38 -15.87
N LEU A 210 -8.90 -11.42 -16.80
CA LEU A 210 -9.82 -10.28 -16.89
C LEU A 210 -11.22 -10.69 -17.34
N GLU A 211 -11.33 -11.50 -18.40
CA GLU A 211 -12.61 -11.86 -19.05
C GLU A 211 -13.69 -12.38 -18.09
N PRO A 212 -13.40 -13.33 -17.17
CA PRO A 212 -14.41 -13.77 -16.19
C PRO A 212 -15.00 -12.64 -15.33
N TYR A 213 -14.21 -11.60 -15.00
CA TYR A 213 -14.72 -10.46 -14.24
C TYR A 213 -15.56 -9.52 -15.11
N LEU A 214 -15.24 -9.37 -16.40
CA LEU A 214 -16.05 -8.55 -17.30
C LEU A 214 -17.45 -9.15 -17.44
N HIS A 215 -17.55 -10.45 -17.68
CA HIS A 215 -18.83 -11.15 -17.71
C HIS A 215 -19.62 -11.03 -16.40
N LEU A 216 -18.94 -11.16 -15.26
CA LEU A 216 -19.59 -10.92 -13.95
C LEU A 216 -20.19 -9.50 -13.89
N PHE A 217 -19.48 -8.48 -14.35
CA PHE A 217 -19.93 -7.11 -14.23
C PHE A 217 -21.02 -6.72 -15.24
N GLU A 218 -21.08 -7.37 -16.40
CA GLU A 218 -22.21 -7.24 -17.35
C GLU A 218 -23.55 -7.54 -16.65
N GLU A 219 -23.58 -8.50 -15.73
CA GLU A 219 -24.77 -8.90 -14.97
C GLU A 219 -25.13 -7.93 -13.82
N THR A 220 -24.22 -7.05 -13.42
CA THR A 220 -24.40 -6.18 -12.24
C THR A 220 -25.01 -4.80 -12.55
N GLU A 221 -25.10 -4.45 -13.84
CA GLU A 221 -25.50 -3.11 -14.32
C GLU A 221 -24.67 -1.94 -13.73
N LYS A 222 -23.48 -2.22 -13.19
CA LYS A 222 -22.57 -1.20 -12.64
C LYS A 222 -21.64 -0.68 -13.73
N ARG A 223 -21.25 0.59 -13.64
CA ARG A 223 -20.18 1.12 -14.48
C ARG A 223 -18.86 0.49 -14.06
N VAL A 224 -18.05 0.03 -15.02
CA VAL A 224 -16.74 -0.57 -14.74
C VAL A 224 -15.61 0.32 -15.26
N ILE A 225 -14.61 0.56 -14.40
CA ILE A 225 -13.36 1.24 -14.74
C ILE A 225 -12.23 0.24 -14.54
N ILE A 226 -11.58 -0.15 -15.63
CA ILE A 226 -10.44 -1.08 -15.59
C ILE A 226 -9.16 -0.26 -15.46
N LEU A 227 -8.39 -0.50 -14.41
CA LEU A 227 -7.08 0.09 -14.21
C LEU A 227 -6.03 -0.71 -14.98
N ASP A 228 -5.96 -0.51 -16.29
CA ASP A 228 -4.97 -1.16 -17.14
C ASP A 228 -3.66 -0.36 -17.24
N ARG A 229 -2.56 -1.06 -17.50
CA ARG A 229 -1.24 -0.43 -17.63
C ARG A 229 -1.11 0.25 -18.99
N LEU A 230 -0.96 1.57 -18.98
CA LEU A 230 -0.62 2.31 -20.18
C LEU A 230 0.83 2.03 -20.62
N LYS A 231 1.08 1.98 -21.93
CA LYS A 231 2.40 1.63 -22.51
C LYS A 231 3.57 2.48 -21.98
N HIS A 232 3.30 3.73 -21.63
CA HIS A 232 4.32 4.68 -21.17
C HIS A 232 4.57 4.59 -19.66
N TRP A 233 3.75 3.85 -18.90
CA TRP A 233 4.01 3.62 -17.48
C TRP A 233 5.00 2.49 -17.29
N ASN A 234 6.02 2.75 -16.48
CA ASN A 234 6.83 1.69 -15.92
C ASN A 234 6.04 0.91 -14.83
N PRO A 235 6.54 -0.24 -14.38
CA PRO A 235 5.78 -1.09 -13.45
C PRO A 235 5.49 -0.43 -12.09
N ILE A 236 6.43 0.35 -11.53
CA ILE A 236 6.22 1.02 -10.24
C ILE A 236 5.20 2.15 -10.33
N GLN A 237 5.22 2.93 -11.42
CA GLN A 237 4.21 3.95 -11.70
C GLN A 237 2.82 3.31 -11.77
N TYR A 238 2.69 2.23 -12.51
CA TYR A 238 1.43 1.49 -12.59
C TYR A 238 0.97 0.98 -11.21
N ALA A 239 1.86 0.38 -10.43
CA ALA A 239 1.51 -0.13 -9.10
C ALA A 239 1.06 0.99 -8.15
N ILE A 240 1.79 2.11 -8.06
CA ILE A 240 1.44 3.20 -7.13
C ILE A 240 0.18 3.95 -7.57
N ILE A 241 -0.03 4.14 -8.88
CA ILE A 241 -1.26 4.76 -9.39
C ILE A 241 -2.47 3.92 -8.98
N LYS A 242 -2.40 2.59 -9.12
CA LYS A 242 -3.50 1.70 -8.69
C LYS A 242 -3.77 1.80 -7.19
N VAL A 243 -2.74 1.81 -6.34
CA VAL A 243 -2.90 2.00 -4.89
C VAL A 243 -3.64 3.31 -4.61
N LEU A 244 -3.16 4.41 -5.18
CA LEU A 244 -3.69 5.73 -4.91
C LEU A 244 -5.11 5.92 -5.46
N VAL A 245 -5.43 5.35 -6.62
CA VAL A 245 -6.80 5.38 -7.18
C VAL A 245 -7.76 4.55 -6.33
N LEU A 246 -7.39 3.31 -5.98
CA LEU A 246 -8.23 2.46 -5.12
C LEU A 246 -8.43 3.07 -3.74
N SER A 247 -7.46 3.83 -3.23
CA SER A 247 -7.59 4.56 -1.95
C SER A 247 -8.67 5.64 -1.92
N LYS A 248 -9.23 5.99 -3.08
CA LYS A 248 -10.36 6.93 -3.22
C LYS A 248 -11.72 6.25 -3.33
N CYS A 249 -11.76 4.92 -3.38
CA CYS A 249 -13.03 4.17 -3.38
C CYS A 249 -13.66 4.18 -1.98
N SER A 250 -14.99 4.08 -1.91
CA SER A 250 -15.73 3.95 -0.65
C SER A 250 -15.47 2.60 0.01
N TYR A 251 -15.49 1.56 -0.81
CA TYR A 251 -15.27 0.17 -0.41
C TYR A 251 -14.14 -0.41 -1.24
N VAL A 252 -13.35 -1.31 -0.67
CA VAL A 252 -12.30 -2.02 -1.41
C VAL A 252 -12.30 -3.50 -1.07
N ILE A 253 -12.37 -4.35 -2.09
CA ILE A 253 -12.08 -5.78 -1.95
C ILE A 253 -10.61 -6.02 -2.27
N GLY A 254 -9.89 -6.68 -1.35
CA GLY A 254 -8.50 -7.04 -1.56
C GLY A 254 -8.10 -8.30 -0.79
N ASN A 255 -6.92 -8.83 -1.06
CA ASN A 255 -6.43 -9.98 -0.31
C ASN A 255 -5.99 -9.58 1.12
N ARG A 256 -6.32 -10.42 2.12
CA ARG A 256 -6.15 -10.13 3.56
C ARG A 256 -4.74 -9.72 3.97
N ILE A 257 -3.70 -10.41 3.51
CA ILE A 257 -2.30 -10.18 3.93
C ILE A 257 -1.50 -9.53 2.79
N SER A 258 -2.17 -8.70 1.99
CA SER A 258 -1.53 -7.99 0.89
C SER A 258 -1.05 -6.63 1.36
N THR A 259 0.28 -6.42 1.31
CA THR A 259 0.88 -5.10 1.56
C THR A 259 0.41 -4.04 0.56
N PHE A 260 -0.09 -4.46 -0.62
CA PHE A 260 -0.75 -3.56 -1.56
C PHE A 260 -2.11 -3.06 -1.04
N THR A 261 -2.97 -3.97 -0.55
CA THR A 261 -4.27 -3.61 0.04
C THR A 261 -4.08 -2.74 1.28
N GLU A 262 -3.04 -3.02 2.06
CA GLU A 262 -2.66 -2.21 3.20
C GLU A 262 -2.26 -0.79 2.81
N LEU A 263 -1.48 -0.60 1.74
CA LEU A 263 -1.23 0.74 1.24
C LEU A 263 -2.53 1.46 0.84
N VAL A 264 -3.47 0.77 0.19
CA VAL A 264 -4.77 1.35 -0.17
C VAL A 264 -5.50 1.90 1.07
N PHE A 265 -5.53 1.13 2.16
CA PHE A 265 -6.13 1.54 3.44
C PHE A 265 -5.45 2.78 4.03
N TRP A 266 -4.11 2.78 4.12
CA TRP A 266 -3.36 3.86 4.76
C TRP A 266 -3.30 5.14 3.91
N PHE A 267 -3.06 5.05 2.61
CA PHE A 267 -3.12 6.21 1.70
C PHE A 267 -4.55 6.76 1.56
N GLY A 268 -5.57 5.93 1.80
CA GLY A 268 -6.96 6.33 1.91
C GLY A 268 -7.30 7.02 3.23
N LYS A 269 -6.32 7.19 4.13
CA LYS A 269 -6.49 7.70 5.50
C LYS A 269 -7.52 6.90 6.29
N CYS A 270 -7.52 5.59 6.09
CA CYS A 270 -8.45 4.64 6.69
C CYS A 270 -9.94 4.94 6.40
N ARG A 271 -10.23 5.70 5.34
CA ARG A 271 -11.61 6.00 4.90
C ARG A 271 -12.25 4.88 4.10
N PRO A 272 -11.55 4.21 3.16
CA PRO A 272 -12.13 3.08 2.46
C PRO A 272 -12.39 1.94 3.44
N GLN A 273 -13.61 1.40 3.42
CA GLN A 273 -13.91 0.18 4.15
C GLN A 273 -13.37 -1.02 3.36
N ILE A 274 -12.45 -1.77 3.98
CA ILE A 274 -11.78 -2.88 3.32
C ILE A 274 -12.52 -4.19 3.63
N TYR A 275 -12.82 -4.93 2.57
CA TYR A 275 -13.32 -6.29 2.62
C TYR A 275 -12.24 -7.25 2.13
N THR A 276 -11.90 -8.24 2.93
CA THR A 276 -10.85 -9.19 2.56
C THR A 276 -11.41 -10.41 1.86
N VAL A 277 -10.63 -10.95 0.91
CA VAL A 277 -10.75 -12.33 0.46
C VAL A 277 -9.65 -13.17 1.12
N GLY A 278 -10.06 -14.27 1.75
CA GLY A 278 -9.21 -15.07 2.64
C GLY A 278 -9.14 -14.53 4.05
#